data_AF-A0A2N1M5W2-F1
#
_entry.id   AF-A0A2N1M5W2-F1
#
_cell.length_a   1.000
_cell.length_b   1.000
_cell.length_c   1.000
_cell.angle_alpha   90.00
_cell.angle_beta   90.00
_cell.angle_gamma   90.00
#
_symmetry.space_group_name_H-M   'P 1'
#
loop_
_entity.id
_entity.type
_entity.pdbx_description
1 polymer ?
#
loop_
_entity_poly.entity_id
_entity_poly.type
_entity_poly.pdbx_seq_one_letter_code
_entity_poly.pdbx_strand_id
1 'polypeptide(L)'
;MKTGNLVDGHQASLFSLLDHYDEAQLPDNADPDYFERFIIYVRDAPPVAGECNGELNDCLYECLKYIYGIFSKIPETIKKPEYIKKALGLNRNAPVPVSYMDKIEQLAGSLALKI
;
A
#
# COMPACT_ATOMS: atom_id res chain seq x y z
N MET A 1 18.47 -11.24 -12.32
CA MET A 1 17.53 -11.48 -11.21
C MET A 1 18.35 -11.97 -10.02
N LYS A 2 18.60 -11.12 -9.03
CA LYS A 2 19.20 -11.54 -7.77
C LYS A 2 18.06 -11.97 -6.85
N THR A 3 18.01 -13.26 -6.55
CA THR A 3 17.17 -13.83 -5.50
C THR A 3 17.69 -13.33 -4.16
N GLY A 4 17.02 -12.33 -3.58
CA GLY A 4 17.24 -11.96 -2.18
C GLY A 4 16.64 -13.03 -1.28
N ASN A 5 17.48 -13.62 -0.43
CA ASN A 5 17.07 -14.61 0.55
C ASN A 5 16.05 -14.01 1.51
N LEU A 6 14.90 -14.69 1.66
CA LEU A 6 13.89 -14.39 2.67
C LEU A 6 14.46 -14.77 4.04
N VAL A 7 14.71 -13.78 4.89
CA VAL A 7 15.01 -14.04 6.31
C VAL A 7 13.67 -14.28 7.00
N ASP A 8 13.48 -15.51 7.47
CA ASP A 8 12.32 -15.98 8.22
C ASP A 8 12.09 -15.08 9.45
N GLY A 9 10.93 -14.41 9.53
CA GLY A 9 10.50 -13.67 10.71
C GLY A 9 9.96 -12.24 10.52
N HIS A 10 10.05 -11.62 9.34
CA HIS A 10 9.45 -10.29 9.13
C HIS A 10 7.99 -10.38 8.68
N GLN A 11 7.07 -9.88 9.52
CA GLN A 11 5.68 -9.63 9.13
C GLN A 11 5.68 -8.67 7.94
N ALA A 12 5.18 -9.12 6.78
CA ALA A 12 5.03 -8.27 5.61
C ALA A 12 3.94 -7.23 5.89
N SER A 13 4.31 -5.96 5.79
CA SER A 13 3.40 -4.82 5.91
C SER A 13 2.98 -4.36 4.50
N LEU A 14 1.72 -3.90 4.37
CA LEU A 14 1.19 -3.28 3.16
C LEU A 14 1.81 -1.90 2.90
N PHE A 15 2.27 -1.23 3.96
CA PHE A 15 2.81 0.11 3.87
C PHE A 15 3.77 0.39 5.02
N SER A 16 5.00 0.75 4.70
CA SER A 16 6.00 1.20 5.68
C SER A 16 6.52 2.57 5.27
N LEU A 17 6.52 3.50 6.23
CA LEU A 17 7.13 4.83 6.07
C LEU A 17 8.66 4.76 5.94
N LEU A 18 9.26 3.63 6.32
CA LEU A 18 10.70 3.39 6.27
C LEU A 18 11.13 2.73 4.96
N ASP A 19 10.19 2.26 4.13
CA ASP A 19 10.51 1.62 2.87
C ASP A 19 10.79 2.69 1.81
N HIS A 20 11.95 2.56 1.16
CA HIS A 20 12.32 3.38 0.03
C HIS A 20 11.84 2.70 -1.27
N TYR A 21 10.67 3.10 -1.76
CA TYR A 21 10.15 2.64 -3.04
C TYR A 21 10.75 3.48 -4.17
N ASP A 22 11.38 2.81 -5.14
CA ASP A 22 11.98 3.35 -6.37
C ASP A 22 13.41 3.92 -6.29
N GLU A 23 14.21 3.50 -5.31
CA GLU A 23 15.67 3.68 -5.34
C GLU A 23 16.30 2.54 -6.15
N ALA A 24 16.08 2.54 -7.46
CA ALA A 24 16.85 1.67 -8.35
C ALA A 24 18.34 1.97 -8.14
N GLN A 25 19.14 0.96 -7.75
CA GLN A 25 20.59 1.12 -7.63
C GLN A 25 21.15 1.47 -9.01
N LEU A 26 21.43 2.75 -9.22
CA LEU A 26 22.25 3.22 -10.32
C LEU A 26 23.66 2.65 -10.12
N PRO A 27 24.36 2.22 -11.18
CA PRO A 27 25.72 1.71 -11.03
C PRO A 27 26.63 2.79 -10.40
N ASP A 28 27.66 2.39 -9.65
CA ASP A 28 28.51 3.29 -8.83
C ASP A 28 29.15 4.47 -9.59
N ASN A 29 29.16 4.40 -10.93
CA ASN A 29 29.70 5.37 -11.86
C ASN A 29 28.63 6.09 -12.72
N ALA A 30 27.35 5.99 -12.33
CA ALA A 30 26.23 6.62 -13.02
C ALA A 30 25.81 7.96 -12.41
N ASP A 31 26.38 8.36 -11.27
CA ASP A 31 26.13 9.67 -10.69
C ASP A 31 27.14 10.69 -11.26
N PRO A 32 26.71 11.64 -12.10
CA PRO A 32 27.61 12.62 -12.70
C PRO A 32 28.09 13.66 -11.68
N ASP A 33 29.33 14.16 -11.85
CA ASP A 33 29.93 15.19 -10.99
C ASP A 33 29.13 16.51 -10.95
N TYR A 34 28.30 16.76 -11.97
CA TYR A 34 27.38 17.89 -12.04
C TYR A 34 26.21 17.64 -13.00
N PHE A 35 25.06 18.25 -12.72
CA PHE A 35 23.89 18.26 -13.62
C PHE A 35 23.70 19.66 -14.20
N GLU A 36 23.64 19.79 -15.53
CA GLU A 36 23.39 21.08 -16.21
C GLU A 36 21.94 21.57 -16.05
N ARG A 37 20.99 20.63 -15.90
CA ARG A 37 19.55 20.89 -15.81
C ARG A 37 18.93 19.87 -14.89
N PHE A 38 18.00 20.32 -14.06
CA PHE A 38 17.17 19.47 -13.24
C PHE A 38 15.75 20.01 -13.25
N ILE A 39 14.78 19.11 -13.07
CA ILE A 39 13.36 19.44 -12.91
C ILE A 39 12.99 19.07 -11.48
N ILE A 40 12.63 20.07 -10.68
CA ILE A 40 12.09 19.83 -9.34
C ILE A 40 10.58 19.71 -9.47
N TYR A 41 10.05 18.52 -9.20
CA TYR A 41 8.62 18.33 -9.04
C TYR A 41 8.26 18.58 -7.58
N VAL A 42 7.67 19.75 -7.30
CA VAL A 42 7.08 20.03 -5.99
C VAL A 42 5.64 19.55 -6.02
N ARG A 43 5.31 18.56 -5.19
CA ARG A 43 3.93 18.19 -4.88
C ARG A 43 3.57 18.71 -3.51
N ASP A 44 2.32 19.10 -3.34
CA ASP A 44 1.74 19.31 -2.01
C ASP A 44 1.92 18.04 -1.16
N ALA A 45 1.88 18.20 0.15
CA ALA A 45 1.99 17.09 1.08
C ALA A 45 1.02 15.96 0.64
N PRO A 46 1.50 14.71 0.54
CA PRO A 46 0.66 13.62 0.08
C PRO A 46 -0.60 13.55 0.94
N PRO A 47 -1.77 13.26 0.32
CA PRO A 47 -3.02 13.21 1.05
C PRO A 47 -2.92 12.20 2.19
N VAL A 48 -3.39 12.60 3.38
CA VAL A 48 -3.34 11.77 4.59
C VAL A 48 -4.38 10.63 4.58
N ALA A 49 -5.17 10.53 3.52
CA ALA A 49 -6.16 9.49 3.31
C ALA A 49 -6.20 9.05 1.84
N GLY A 50 -6.43 7.76 1.63
CA GLY A 50 -6.75 7.18 0.33
C GLY A 50 -8.18 7.54 -0.04
N GLU A 51 -8.29 8.46 -1.00
CA GLU A 51 -9.52 8.84 -1.68
C GLU A 51 -9.39 8.47 -3.16
N CYS A 52 -10.49 8.05 -3.78
CA CYS A 52 -10.59 7.98 -5.24
C CYS A 52 -11.75 8.86 -5.70
N ASN A 53 -11.77 9.22 -6.99
CA ASN A 53 -12.83 10.05 -7.58
C ASN A 53 -14.21 9.37 -7.65
N GLY A 54 -14.51 8.41 -6.78
CA GLY A 54 -15.78 7.70 -6.68
C GLY A 54 -16.53 8.00 -5.39
N GLU A 55 -17.87 8.04 -5.47
CA GLU A 55 -18.76 8.43 -4.36
C GLU A 55 -18.59 7.60 -3.07
N LEU A 56 -18.06 6.37 -3.17
CA LEU A 56 -17.98 5.42 -2.06
C LEU A 56 -16.56 5.17 -1.53
N ASN A 57 -15.52 5.67 -2.20
CA ASN A 57 -14.12 5.49 -1.79
C ASN A 57 -13.70 4.01 -1.60
N ASP A 58 -13.99 3.19 -2.62
CA ASP A 58 -13.76 1.73 -2.63
C ASP A 58 -12.45 1.30 -3.29
N CYS A 59 -11.60 2.24 -3.73
CA CYS A 59 -10.34 1.92 -4.41
C CYS A 59 -9.45 0.98 -3.58
N LEU A 60 -9.41 1.15 -2.25
CA LEU A 60 -8.68 0.25 -1.36
C LEU A 60 -9.22 -1.19 -1.45
N TYR A 61 -10.54 -1.37 -1.48
CA TYR A 61 -11.15 -2.70 -1.59
C TYR A 61 -10.84 -3.34 -2.95
N GLU A 62 -10.92 -2.57 -4.04
CA GLU A 62 -10.56 -3.10 -5.37
C GLU A 62 -9.08 -3.49 -5.44
N CYS A 63 -8.17 -2.73 -4.81
CA CYS A 63 -6.76 -3.10 -4.67
C CYS A 63 -6.60 -4.41 -3.89
N LEU A 64 -7.25 -4.56 -2.73
CA LEU A 64 -7.19 -5.78 -1.92
C LEU A 64 -7.72 -6.97 -2.72
N LYS A 65 -8.89 -6.82 -3.36
CA LYS A 65 -9.48 -7.85 -4.22
C LYS A 65 -8.54 -8.27 -5.35
N TYR A 66 -7.84 -7.31 -5.96
CA TYR A 66 -6.82 -7.59 -6.98
C TYR A 66 -5.66 -8.41 -6.40
N ILE A 67 -5.13 -8.04 -5.22
CA ILE A 67 -4.02 -8.73 -4.55
C ILE A 67 -4.39 -10.18 -4.21
N TYR A 68 -5.58 -10.42 -3.65
CA TYR A 68 -6.02 -11.78 -3.32
C TYR A 68 -6.34 -12.62 -4.57
N GLY A 69 -6.66 -11.96 -5.68
CA GLY A 69 -6.92 -12.55 -7.00
C GLY A 69 -8.25 -13.32 -7.08
N ILE A 70 -8.45 -14.30 -6.19
CA ILE A 70 -9.63 -15.15 -6.13
C ILE A 70 -10.46 -14.79 -4.91
N PHE A 71 -11.76 -14.61 -5.11
CA PHE A 71 -12.69 -14.22 -4.04
C PHE A 71 -12.70 -15.17 -2.83
N SER A 72 -12.42 -16.47 -3.04
CA SER A 72 -12.34 -17.46 -1.95
C SER A 72 -11.12 -17.27 -1.03
N LYS A 73 -10.10 -16.53 -1.45
CA LYS A 73 -8.92 -16.19 -0.64
C LYS A 73 -9.12 -14.92 0.18
N ILE A 74 -10.17 -14.14 -0.10
CA ILE A 74 -10.47 -12.90 0.60
C ILE A 74 -11.06 -13.25 1.98
N PRO A 75 -10.46 -12.75 3.09
CA PRO A 75 -11.00 -12.92 4.43
C PRO A 75 -12.44 -12.39 4.55
N GLU A 76 -13.28 -13.07 5.34
CA GLU A 76 -14.68 -12.69 5.52
C GLU A 76 -14.84 -11.25 6.05
N THR A 77 -13.89 -10.80 6.87
CA THR A 77 -13.79 -9.44 7.45
C THR A 77 -13.64 -8.33 6.41
N ILE A 78 -13.08 -8.63 5.23
CA ILE A 78 -12.82 -7.64 4.16
C ILE A 78 -13.53 -8.00 2.84
N LYS A 79 -14.41 -8.99 2.86
CA LYS A 79 -15.10 -9.55 1.68
C LYS A 79 -16.03 -8.57 0.96
N LYS A 80 -16.39 -7.49 1.63
CA LYS A 80 -17.13 -6.38 1.06
C LYS A 80 -16.51 -5.06 1.50
N PRO A 81 -16.55 -4.01 0.66
CA PRO A 81 -16.07 -2.69 1.05
C PRO A 81 -16.81 -2.13 2.27
N GLU A 82 -18.12 -2.41 2.41
CA GLU A 82 -18.88 -2.02 3.60
C GLU A 82 -18.28 -2.58 4.91
N TYR A 83 -17.75 -3.81 4.87
CA TYR A 83 -17.22 -4.48 6.06
C TYR A 83 -15.93 -3.83 6.53
N ILE A 84 -15.07 -3.43 5.60
CA ILE A 84 -13.84 -2.68 5.88
C ILE A 84 -14.20 -1.35 6.55
N LYS A 85 -15.09 -0.56 5.95
CA LYS A 85 -15.49 0.76 6.51
C LYS A 85 -16.09 0.61 7.90
N LYS A 86 -17.00 -0.37 8.09
CA LYS A 86 -17.62 -0.64 9.38
C LYS A 86 -16.60 -1.05 10.45
N ALA A 87 -15.65 -1.92 10.10
CA ALA A 87 -14.60 -2.37 11.01
C ALA A 87 -13.64 -1.23 11.42
N LEU A 88 -13.43 -0.27 10.52
CA LEU A 88 -12.62 0.93 10.79
C LEU A 88 -13.40 2.05 11.51
N GLY A 89 -14.71 1.87 11.76
CA GLY A 89 -15.57 2.90 12.34
C GLY A 89 -15.78 4.12 11.42
N LEU A 90 -15.67 3.92 10.10
CA LEU A 90 -15.79 4.96 9.09
C LEU A 90 -17.16 4.92 8.42
N ASN A 91 -17.63 6.09 7.98
CA ASN A 91 -18.80 6.18 7.11
C ASN A 91 -18.52 5.47 5.77
N ARG A 92 -19.58 5.01 5.10
CA ARG A 92 -19.46 4.20 3.87
C ARG A 92 -18.65 4.89 2.78
N ASN A 93 -18.80 6.20 2.64
CA ASN A 93 -18.15 7.05 1.65
C ASN A 93 -16.88 7.73 2.17
N ALA A 94 -16.49 7.55 3.43
CA ALA A 94 -15.35 8.25 3.99
C ALA A 94 -14.03 7.76 3.34
N PRO A 95 -13.09 8.65 2.98
CA PRO A 95 -11.73 8.26 2.64
C PRO A 95 -11.08 7.45 3.76
N VAL A 96 -10.14 6.58 3.42
CA VAL A 96 -9.45 5.74 4.42
C VAL A 96 -8.12 6.37 4.80
N PRO A 97 -7.91 6.81 6.06
CA PRO A 97 -6.64 7.40 6.48
C PRO A 97 -5.47 6.44 6.30
N VAL A 98 -4.31 6.95 5.90
CA VAL A 98 -3.07 6.16 5.80
C VAL A 98 -2.65 5.63 7.18
N SER A 99 -2.95 6.36 8.26
CA SER A 99 -2.73 5.90 9.63
C SER A 99 -3.55 4.67 10.05
N TYR A 100 -4.50 4.23 9.22
CA TYR A 100 -5.31 3.03 9.49
C TYR A 100 -4.74 1.78 8.82
N MET A 101 -3.57 1.85 8.17
CA MET A 101 -2.97 0.71 7.48
C MET A 101 -2.72 -0.50 8.40
N ASP A 102 -2.21 -0.29 9.60
CA ASP A 102 -2.03 -1.38 10.58
C ASP A 102 -3.35 -2.11 10.89
N LYS A 103 -4.46 -1.36 10.97
CA LYS A 103 -5.79 -1.93 11.20
C LYS A 103 -6.27 -2.71 9.97
N ILE A 104 -5.99 -2.21 8.77
CA ILE A 104 -6.33 -2.89 7.52
C ILE A 104 -5.55 -4.20 7.41
N GLU A 105 -4.27 -4.22 7.74
CA GLU A 105 -3.45 -5.43 7.78
C GLU A 105 -3.98 -6.46 8.78
N GLN A 106 -4.38 -6.01 9.97
CA GLN A 106 -5.03 -6.88 10.96
C GLN A 106 -6.34 -7.45 10.44
N LEU A 107 -7.17 -6.64 9.77
CA LEU A 107 -8.44 -7.08 9.19
C LEU A 107 -8.25 -8.04 8.02
N ALA A 108 -7.23 -7.80 7.20
CA ALA A 108 -6.83 -8.68 6.11
C ALA A 108 -6.27 -10.02 6.63
N GLY A 109 -6.04 -10.14 7.94
CA GLY A 109 -5.34 -11.24 8.57
C GLY A 109 -3.91 -11.18 8.09
N SER A 110 -3.04 -10.56 8.90
CA SER A 110 -1.59 -10.37 8.70
C SER A 110 -1.11 -11.17 7.50
N LEU A 111 -0.82 -10.49 6.39
CA LEU A 111 -0.46 -11.07 5.09
C LEU A 111 0.72 -12.04 5.24
N ALA A 112 0.46 -13.22 5.77
CA ALA A 112 1.17 -14.43 5.49
C ALA A 112 0.71 -14.85 4.08
N LEU A 113 0.90 -13.94 3.12
CA LEU A 113 1.04 -14.29 1.73
C LEU A 113 2.27 -15.19 1.71
N LYS A 114 2.07 -16.50 1.90
CA LYS A 114 3.00 -17.50 1.41
C LYS A 114 2.98 -17.35 -0.11
N ILE A 115 3.85 -16.48 -0.62
CA ILE A 115 4.27 -16.45 -2.02
C ILE A 115 5.36 -17.50 -2.17
#